data_AF-A0A7L4P351-F1
#
_entry.id   AF-A0A7L4P351-F1
#
_cell.length_a   1.000
_cell.length_b   1.000
_cell.length_c   1.000
_cell.angle_alpha   90.00
_cell.angle_beta   90.00
_cell.angle_gamma   90.00
#
_symmetry.space_group_name_H-M   'P 1'
#
loop_
_entity.id
_entity.type
_entity.pdbx_description
1 polymer ?
#
loop_
_entity_poly.entity_id
_entity_poly.type
_entity_poly.pdbx_seq_one_letter_code
_entity_poly.pdbx_strand_id
1 'polypeptide(L)' 'MIHTMYTHVLIWYFIGSKRLKKDIKEKIDDVRNKGGRLLVPTIVLAEALAIA' A
#
# COMPACT_ATOMS: atom_id res chain seq x y z
N MET A 1 -14.78 3.13 -5.61
CA MET A 1 -14.35 3.88 -4.41
C MET A 1 -12.83 3.99 -4.44
N ILE A 2 -12.29 5.18 -4.69
CA ILE A 2 -10.84 5.40 -4.81
C ILE A 2 -10.25 5.55 -3.41
N HIS A 3 -9.28 4.72 -3.06
CA HIS A 3 -8.52 4.83 -1.81
C HIS A 3 -7.14 5.39 -2.13
N THR A 4 -6.84 6.60 -1.66
CA THR A 4 -5.52 7.21 -1.80
C THR A 4 -4.60 6.64 -0.72
N MET A 5 -3.51 6.00 -1.13
CA MET A 5 -2.52 5.39 -0.22
C MET A 5 -1.41 6.40 0.11
N TYR A 6 -1.10 6.56 1.40
CA TYR A 6 0.08 7.30 1.87
C TYR A 6 1.36 6.46 1.73
N THR A 7 2.51 7.12 1.54
CA THR A 7 3.80 6.45 1.27
C THR A 7 4.16 5.36 2.25
N HIS A 8 4.08 5.67 3.54
CA HIS A 8 4.47 4.75 4.60
C HIS A 8 3.60 3.49 4.61
N VAL A 9 2.32 3.58 4.25
CA VAL A 9 1.41 2.42 4.22
C VAL A 9 1.79 1.47 3.09
N LEU A 10 2.13 2.01 1.93
CA LEU A 10 2.56 1.22 0.77
C LEU A 10 3.89 0.52 1.06
N ILE A 11 4.86 1.27 1.58
CA ILE A 11 6.16 0.72 1.99
C ILE A 11 5.95 -0.38 3.02
N TRP A 12 5.20 -0.13 4.10
CA TRP A 12 4.93 -1.12 5.14
C TRP A 12 4.22 -2.37 4.61
N TYR A 13 3.33 -2.22 3.63
CA TYR A 13 2.69 -3.35 2.98
C TYR A 13 3.68 -4.20 2.18
N PHE A 14 4.52 -3.57 1.34
CA PHE A 14 5.49 -4.31 0.53
C PHE A 14 6.64 -4.92 1.34
N ILE A 15 7.12 -4.27 2.40
CA ILE A 15 8.19 -4.81 3.27
C ILE A 15 7.66 -5.75 4.36
N GLY A 16 6.35 -5.96 4.46
CA GLY A 16 5.73 -6.78 5.51
C GLY A 16 5.93 -6.22 6.93
N SER A 17 5.94 -4.89 7.09
CA SER A 17 6.23 -4.24 8.37
C SER A 17 5.13 -4.49 9.42
N LYS A 18 5.54 -4.75 10.66
CA LYS A 18 4.64 -4.83 11.83
C LYS A 18 3.93 -3.49 12.14
N ARG A 19 4.39 -2.37 11.55
CA ARG A 19 3.75 -1.05 11.69
C ARG A 19 2.48 -0.90 10.87
N LEU A 20 2.25 -1.79 9.89
CA LEU A 20 1.00 -1.80 9.14
C LEU A 20 -0.13 -2.31 10.02
N LYS A 21 -1.16 -1.48 10.22
CA LYS A 21 -2.38 -1.90 10.91
C LYS A 21 -3.04 -3.05 10.15
N LYS A 22 -3.45 -4.09 10.88
CA LYS A 22 -4.07 -5.30 10.32
C LYS A 22 -5.26 -4.99 9.43
N ASP A 23 -6.15 -4.10 9.86
CA ASP A 23 -7.36 -3.72 9.10
C ASP A 23 -7.02 -3.06 7.75
N ILE A 24 -5.90 -2.33 7.69
CA ILE A 24 -5.44 -1.70 6.44
C ILE A 24 -4.88 -2.78 5.52
N LYS A 25 -4.08 -3.71 6.04
CA LYS A 25 -3.57 -4.86 5.30
C LYS A 25 -4.73 -5.67 4.70
N GLU A 26 -5.74 -5.99 5.51
CA GLU A 26 -6.91 -6.76 5.09
C GLU A 26 -7.71 -6.05 3.99
N LYS A 27 -7.85 -4.72 4.07
CA LYS A 27 -8.47 -3.93 2.98
C LYS A 27 -7.67 -3.98 1.68
N ILE A 28 -6.34 -3.85 1.76
CA ILE A 28 -5.46 -3.91 0.58
C ILE A 28 -5.56 -5.31 -0.04
N ASP A 29 -5.50 -6.36 0.78
CA ASP A 29 -5.59 -7.75 0.35
C ASP A 29 -6.96 -8.07 -0.26
N ASP A 30 -8.07 -7.57 0.31
CA ASP A 30 -9.41 -7.71 -0.25
C ASP A 30 -9.55 -7.06 -1.63
N VAL A 31 -9.06 -5.82 -1.79
CA VAL A 31 -9.05 -5.13 -3.09
C VAL A 31 -8.20 -5.91 -4.11
N ARG A 32 -7.04 -6.43 -3.70
CA ARG A 32 -6.16 -7.23 -4.56
C ARG A 32 -6.79 -8.56 -4.97
N ASN A 33 -7.40 -9.27 -4.02
CA ASN A 33 -8.07 -10.56 -4.26
C ASN A 33 -9.29 -10.43 -5.17
N LYS A 34 -9.96 -9.28 -5.16
CA LYS A 34 -11.06 -8.97 -6.08
C LYS A 34 -10.61 -8.53 -7.47
N GLY A 35 -9.31 -8.54 -7.76
CA GLY A 35 -8.75 -8.03 -9.03
C GLY A 35 -8.89 -6.51 -9.18
N GLY A 36 -9.09 -5.80 -8.07
CA GLY A 36 -9.19 -4.35 -8.04
C GLY A 36 -7.85 -3.66 -8.31
N ARG A 37 -7.90 -2.35 -8.60
CA ARG A 37 -6.71 -1.52 -8.80
C ARG A 37 -6.51 -0.61 -7.59
N LEU A 38 -5.30 -0.63 -7.05
CA LEU A 38 -4.84 0.31 -6.03
C LEU A 38 -4.14 1.47 -6.75
N LEU A 39 -4.59 2.69 -6.48
CA LEU A 39 -3.95 3.89 -7.02
C LEU A 39 -2.81 4.30 -6.09
N VAL A 40 -1.61 4.28 -6.64
CA VAL A 40 -0.38 4.68 -5.96
C VAL A 40 0.12 5.96 -6.61
N PRO A 41 0.23 7.08 -5.88
CA PRO A 41 0.84 8.28 -6.42
C PRO A 41 2.30 8.00 -6.87
N THR A 42 2.73 8.53 -8.00
CA THR A 42 4.09 8.30 -8.52
C THR A 42 5.18 8.73 -7.53
N ILE A 43 4.96 9.80 -6.79
CA ILE A 43 5.89 10.25 -5.74
C ILE A 43 6.04 9.22 -4.61
N VAL A 44 4.93 8.57 -4.26
CA VAL A 44 4.91 7.51 -3.24
C VAL A 44 5.72 6.29 -3.71
N LEU A 45 5.59 5.94 -4.99
CA LEU A 45 6.36 4.85 -5.59
C LEU A 45 7.87 5.18 -5.64
N ALA A 46 8.22 6.42 -6.00
CA ALA A 46 9.60 6.87 -6.05
C ALA A 46 10.28 6.83 -4.67
N GLU A 47 9.58 7.27 -3.61
CA GLU A 47 10.06 7.20 -2.22
C GLU A 47 10.25 5.75 -1.76
N ALA A 48 9.34 4.85 -2.13
CA ALA A 48 9.47 3.44 -1.81
C ALA A 48 10.69 2.79 -2.50
N LEU A 49 10.93 3.13 -3.77
CA LEU A 49 12.08 2.64 -4.54
C LEU A 49 13.41 3.18 -4.01
N ALA A 50 13.45 4.43 -3.55
CA ALA A 50 14.67 5.06 -3.03
C ALA A 50 15.15 4.46 -1.68
N ILE A 51 14.27 3.76 -0.95
CA ILE A 51 14.58 3.14 0.34
C ILE A 51 14.98 1.65 0.18
N ALA A 52 14.69 1.04 -0.98
CA ALA A 52 14.88 -0.38 -1.26
C ALA A 52 16.26 -0.70 -1.86
#